data_AF-A0A1G2VJQ7-F1
#
_entry.id   AF-A0A1G2VJQ7-F1
#
_cell.length_a   1.000
_cell.length_b   1.000
_cell.length_c   1.000
_cell.angle_alpha   90.00
_cell.angle_beta   90.00
_cell.angle_gamma   90.00
#
_symmetry.space_group_name_H-M   'P 1'
#
loop_
_entity.id
_entity.type
_entity.pdbx_description
1 polymer ?
#
loop_
_entity_poly.entity_id
_entity_poly.type
_entity_poly.pdbx_seq_one_letter_code
_entity_poly.pdbx_strand_id
1 'polypeptide(L)'
;MDRQKTYPWQNCRFDLIAMPGGAKNLVQPEKPWDKDHALFNIEFSVIAGQPTVITCIDFRFWEKFLEEFQFSPTVNDITLTTHSDCGAYGGLKEFSGDADQEYNFLFSQMNEAEKVVSDWLRKFKEIEPSIVKKLTTTFRFAKADFNSYPAAHTCKALVFSCSETGAWQAACTAVKRAGVQSFDVLTTYGGARRIVTEDQSCFRDHTLRSMEISRTLHHIEEIILVGHAKGRCDMERSDVFKAARIVEERFPEIRVEVLVI
;
A
#
# COMPACT_ATOMS: atom_id res chain seq x y z
N MET A 1 15.40 8.99 29.47
CA MET A 1 15.73 8.93 28.03
C MET A 1 15.32 7.56 27.55
N ASP A 2 14.14 7.45 26.95
CA ASP A 2 13.71 6.20 26.32
C ASP A 2 14.67 5.90 25.15
N ARG A 3 15.20 4.68 25.09
CA ARG A 3 15.95 4.23 23.92
C ARG A 3 15.02 4.37 22.73
N GLN A 4 15.42 5.11 21.69
CA GLN A 4 14.65 5.17 20.45
C GLN A 4 14.37 3.74 20.00
N LYS A 5 13.11 3.33 20.08
CA LYS A 5 12.68 2.02 19.58
C LYS A 5 12.96 2.01 18.09
N THR A 6 14.00 1.28 17.68
CA THR A 6 14.29 1.04 16.27
C THR A 6 13.28 0.03 15.76
N TYR A 7 12.56 0.38 14.71
CA TYR A 7 11.61 -0.55 14.11
C TYR A 7 12.32 -1.42 13.06
N PRO A 8 12.03 -2.73 12.98
CA PRO A 8 12.70 -3.67 12.07
C PRO A 8 12.77 -3.18 10.61
N TRP A 9 11.72 -2.49 10.15
CA TRP A 9 11.62 -2.00 8.77
C TRP A 9 12.41 -0.74 8.46
N GLN A 10 12.90 0.00 9.47
CA GLN A 10 13.67 1.23 9.24
C GLN A 10 14.98 0.99 8.47
N ASN A 11 15.45 -0.26 8.42
CA ASN A 11 16.64 -0.65 7.68
C ASN A 11 16.32 -1.30 6.32
N CYS A 12 15.06 -1.58 6.03
CA CYS A 12 14.67 -2.16 4.75
C CYS A 12 14.61 -1.10 3.66
N ARG A 13 15.04 -1.43 2.44
CA ARG A 13 14.96 -0.53 1.27
C ARG A 13 14.06 -1.11 0.19
N PHE A 14 12.78 -0.75 0.24
CA PHE A 14 11.79 -1.11 -0.77
C PHE A 14 10.67 -0.06 -0.84
N ASP A 15 10.09 0.08 -2.02
CA ASP A 15 8.89 0.87 -2.22
C ASP A 15 7.66 0.05 -1.79
N LEU A 16 6.76 0.70 -1.06
CA LEU A 16 5.56 0.09 -0.51
C LEU A 16 4.35 0.52 -1.33
N ILE A 17 3.60 -0.43 -1.87
CA ILE A 17 2.31 -0.22 -2.54
C ILE A 17 1.22 -0.88 -1.69
N ALA A 18 0.70 -0.14 -0.71
CA ALA A 18 -0.36 -0.58 0.19
C ALA A 18 -1.70 -0.05 -0.31
N MET A 19 -2.59 -0.96 -0.72
CA MET A 19 -3.92 -0.66 -1.25
C MET A 19 -4.94 -1.72 -0.79
N PRO A 20 -6.22 -1.37 -0.59
CA PRO A 20 -7.20 -2.34 -0.13
C PRO A 20 -7.28 -3.55 -1.06
N GLY A 21 -7.16 -4.75 -0.49
CA GLY A 21 -7.19 -6.01 -1.24
C GLY A 21 -5.91 -6.37 -1.99
N GLY A 22 -4.90 -5.51 -2.03
CA GLY A 22 -3.60 -5.80 -2.64
C GLY A 22 -3.74 -6.39 -4.05
N ALA A 23 -3.47 -7.70 -4.16
CA ALA A 23 -3.58 -8.49 -5.39
C ALA A 23 -4.97 -8.44 -6.05
N LYS A 24 -6.05 -8.18 -5.30
CA LYS A 24 -7.41 -8.04 -5.85
C LYS A 24 -7.45 -7.02 -6.99
N ASN A 25 -6.77 -5.89 -6.81
CA ASN A 25 -6.76 -4.81 -7.82
C ASN A 25 -6.09 -5.24 -9.14
N LEU A 26 -5.22 -6.27 -9.12
CA LEU A 26 -4.56 -6.78 -10.32
C LEU A 26 -5.40 -7.81 -11.08
N VAL A 27 -6.19 -8.60 -10.33
CA VAL A 27 -6.86 -9.82 -10.84
C VAL A 27 -8.35 -9.62 -11.02
N GLN A 28 -9.01 -9.05 -10.01
CA GLN A 28 -10.45 -8.80 -9.97
C GLN A 28 -10.71 -7.32 -9.66
N PRO A 29 -10.24 -6.40 -10.52
CA PRO A 29 -10.45 -4.98 -10.31
C PRO A 29 -11.95 -4.69 -10.31
N GLU A 30 -12.43 -3.99 -9.28
CA GLU A 30 -13.83 -3.59 -9.21
C GLU A 30 -14.14 -2.44 -10.17
N LYS A 31 -13.13 -1.63 -10.49
CA LYS A 31 -13.16 -0.59 -11.52
C LYS A 31 -11.99 -0.78 -12.48
N PRO A 32 -12.15 -0.49 -13.78
CA PRO A 32 -11.08 -0.71 -14.77
C PRO A 32 -9.72 -0.10 -14.37
N TRP A 33 -9.76 1.08 -13.74
CA TRP A 33 -8.57 1.81 -13.33
C TRP A 33 -7.89 1.27 -12.05
N ASP A 34 -8.50 0.35 -11.30
CA ASP A 34 -7.85 -0.24 -10.12
C ASP A 34 -6.58 -1.00 -10.52
N LYS A 35 -6.66 -1.74 -11.64
CA LYS A 35 -5.53 -2.47 -12.21
C LYS A 35 -4.47 -1.53 -12.76
N ASP A 36 -4.89 -0.50 -13.48
CA ASP A 36 -3.98 0.51 -14.05
C ASP A 36 -3.25 1.26 -12.93
N HIS A 37 -3.94 1.60 -11.83
CA HIS A 37 -3.32 2.21 -10.66
C HIS A 37 -2.26 1.30 -10.03
N ALA A 38 -2.56 0.00 -9.85
CA ALA A 38 -1.60 -0.96 -9.32
C ALA A 38 -0.37 -1.13 -10.23
N LEU A 39 -0.59 -1.31 -11.54
CA LEU A 39 0.50 -1.46 -12.52
C LEU A 39 1.35 -0.19 -12.66
N PHE A 40 0.72 1.00 -12.60
CA PHE A 40 1.43 2.28 -12.59
C PHE A 40 2.40 2.38 -11.41
N ASN A 41 1.96 2.01 -10.20
CA ASN A 41 2.81 2.04 -9.02
C ASN A 41 3.99 1.06 -9.14
N ILE A 42 3.75 -0.13 -9.72
CA ILE A 42 4.80 -1.10 -10.03
C ILE A 42 5.79 -0.49 -11.02
N GLU A 43 5.31 0.13 -12.09
CA GLU A 43 6.13 0.73 -13.15
C GLU A 43 7.14 1.72 -12.59
N PHE A 44 6.68 2.68 -11.78
CA PHE A 44 7.56 3.68 -11.19
C PHE A 44 8.61 3.06 -10.26
N SER A 45 8.23 2.06 -9.47
CA SER A 45 9.14 1.37 -8.56
C SER A 45 10.21 0.58 -9.34
N VAL A 46 9.79 -0.06 -10.44
CA VAL A 46 10.66 -0.78 -11.38
C VAL A 46 11.63 0.15 -12.10
N ILE A 47 11.15 1.29 -12.62
CA ILE A 47 12.00 2.32 -13.25
C ILE A 47 13.03 2.85 -12.25
N ALA A 48 12.64 3.02 -10.99
CA ALA A 48 13.52 3.44 -9.91
C ALA A 48 14.53 2.35 -9.46
N GLY A 49 14.42 1.13 -9.98
CA GLY A 49 15.24 -0.01 -9.59
C GLY A 49 15.11 -0.36 -8.10
N GLN A 50 13.95 -0.09 -7.50
CA GLN A 50 13.69 -0.44 -6.11
C GLN A 50 12.97 -1.78 -6.02
N PRO A 51 13.29 -2.61 -5.03
CA PRO A 51 12.38 -3.67 -4.66
C PRO A 51 11.03 -3.09 -4.26
N THR A 52 9.97 -3.83 -4.55
CA THR A 52 8.59 -3.37 -4.40
C THR A 52 7.80 -4.39 -3.62
N VAL A 53 7.03 -3.94 -2.62
CA VAL A 53 6.08 -4.80 -1.90
C VAL A 53 4.67 -4.30 -2.16
N ILE A 54 3.80 -5.17 -2.66
CA ILE A 54 2.39 -4.91 -2.88
C ILE A 54 1.58 -5.69 -1.86
N THR A 55 0.61 -5.04 -1.27
CA THR A 55 0.00 -5.52 -0.02
C THR A 55 -1.34 -4.86 0.26
N CYS A 56 -2.05 -5.40 1.25
CA CYS A 56 -3.24 -4.77 1.81
C CYS A 56 -2.87 -3.61 2.74
N ILE A 57 -3.80 -2.67 2.96
CA ILE A 57 -3.62 -1.49 3.83
C ILE A 57 -3.50 -1.80 5.34
N ASP A 58 -3.81 -3.03 5.77
CA ASP A 58 -3.74 -3.43 7.18
C ASP A 58 -2.31 -3.33 7.70
N PHE A 59 -2.05 -2.37 8.59
CA PHE A 59 -0.71 -2.11 9.09
C PHE A 59 -0.22 -3.17 10.11
N ARG A 60 -1.14 -3.87 10.79
CA ARG A 60 -0.77 -4.95 11.74
C ARG A 60 -0.17 -6.11 10.95
N PHE A 61 -0.72 -6.38 9.76
CA PHE A 61 -0.12 -7.29 8.81
C PHE A 61 1.32 -6.87 8.48
N TRP A 62 1.52 -5.58 8.21
CA TRP A 62 2.83 -5.03 7.83
C TRP A 62 3.91 -5.19 8.88
N GLU A 63 3.62 -4.78 10.11
CA GLU A 63 4.60 -4.81 11.20
C GLU A 63 5.16 -6.22 11.39
N LYS A 64 4.25 -7.20 11.41
CA LYS A 64 4.57 -8.61 11.59
C LYS A 64 5.19 -9.24 10.34
N PHE A 65 4.68 -8.92 9.15
CA PHE A 65 5.26 -9.38 7.88
C PHE A 65 6.74 -8.99 7.78
N LEU A 66 7.10 -7.75 8.14
CA LEU A 66 8.49 -7.30 8.09
C LEU A 66 9.35 -7.88 9.20
N GLU A 67 8.78 -8.18 10.38
CA GLU A 67 9.45 -8.89 11.46
C GLU A 67 9.76 -10.35 11.08
N GLU A 68 8.80 -11.04 10.47
CA GLU A 68 8.90 -12.48 10.18
C GLU A 68 9.73 -12.79 8.94
N PHE A 69 9.68 -11.95 7.91
CA PHE A 69 10.25 -12.32 6.60
C PHE A 69 11.75 -12.09 6.47
N GLN A 70 12.45 -11.60 7.50
CA GLN A 70 13.87 -11.18 7.43
C GLN A 70 14.17 -10.53 6.07
N PHE A 71 13.29 -9.62 5.67
CA PHE A 71 13.08 -9.28 4.28
C PHE A 71 14.32 -8.57 3.74
N SER A 72 15.14 -9.31 2.99
CA SER A 72 16.30 -8.82 2.26
C SER A 72 16.00 -8.93 0.76
N PRO A 73 15.13 -8.05 0.23
CA PRO A 73 14.82 -8.10 -1.18
C PRO A 73 16.08 -7.81 -1.98
N THR A 74 16.29 -8.56 -3.06
CA THR A 74 17.30 -8.20 -4.03
C THR A 74 16.78 -7.05 -4.88
N VAL A 75 17.70 -6.25 -5.43
CA VAL A 75 17.36 -5.16 -6.35
C VAL A 75 16.44 -5.74 -7.43
N ASN A 76 15.23 -5.17 -7.57
CA ASN A 76 14.20 -5.53 -8.54
C ASN A 76 13.21 -6.67 -8.19
N ASP A 77 13.10 -7.09 -6.93
CA ASP A 77 12.05 -8.03 -6.51
C ASP A 77 10.67 -7.35 -6.38
N ILE A 78 9.61 -8.00 -6.87
CA ILE A 78 8.21 -7.63 -6.60
C ILE A 78 7.61 -8.69 -5.68
N THR A 79 7.36 -8.32 -4.44
CA THR A 79 6.73 -9.19 -3.45
C THR A 79 5.24 -8.87 -3.37
N LEU A 80 4.40 -9.89 -3.53
CA LEU A 80 2.96 -9.76 -3.41
C LEU A 80 2.53 -10.40 -2.09
N THR A 81 1.74 -9.69 -1.31
CA THR A 81 1.25 -10.19 -0.03
C THR A 81 -0.25 -10.01 0.13
N THR A 82 -0.85 -10.91 0.91
CA THR A 82 -2.24 -10.86 1.34
C THR A 82 -2.35 -11.45 2.74
N HIS A 83 -3.50 -11.27 3.38
CA HIS A 83 -3.79 -11.81 4.70
C HIS A 83 -5.16 -12.50 4.70
N SER A 84 -5.37 -13.41 5.64
CA SER A 84 -6.71 -13.96 5.93
C SER A 84 -7.64 -12.88 6.47
N ASP A 85 -8.94 -13.10 6.33
CA ASP A 85 -9.99 -12.14 6.66
C ASP A 85 -9.82 -10.78 5.96
N CYS A 86 -9.37 -10.81 4.70
CA CYS A 86 -9.20 -9.61 3.92
C CYS A 86 -10.58 -9.04 3.54
N GLY A 87 -10.97 -7.92 4.13
CA GLY A 87 -12.28 -7.31 3.90
C GLY A 87 -12.53 -6.90 2.44
N ALA A 88 -11.48 -6.71 1.64
CA ALA A 88 -11.63 -6.50 0.20
C ALA A 88 -12.19 -7.73 -0.52
N TYR A 89 -11.99 -8.94 0.00
CA TYR A 89 -12.59 -10.17 -0.50
C TYR A 89 -13.85 -10.59 0.28
N GLY A 90 -14.40 -9.70 1.12
CA GLY A 90 -15.55 -10.00 1.99
C GLY A 90 -15.18 -10.68 3.31
N GLY A 91 -13.88 -10.87 3.57
CA GLY A 91 -13.37 -11.55 4.76
C GLY A 91 -13.74 -13.03 4.83
N LEU A 92 -13.48 -13.65 5.98
CA LEU A 92 -13.72 -15.08 6.22
C LEU A 92 -15.22 -15.44 6.09
N LYS A 93 -16.10 -14.45 6.29
CA LYS A 93 -17.55 -14.59 6.13
C LYS A 93 -17.94 -14.99 4.70
N GLU A 94 -17.26 -14.45 3.68
CA GLU A 94 -17.52 -14.81 2.27
C GLU A 94 -17.26 -16.31 2.02
N PHE A 95 -16.37 -16.91 2.82
CA PHE A 95 -16.00 -18.32 2.78
C PHE A 95 -16.76 -19.15 3.83
N SER A 96 -17.91 -18.68 4.31
CA SER A 96 -18.72 -19.38 5.32
C SER A 96 -17.98 -19.75 6.61
N GLY A 97 -16.92 -19.03 6.96
CA GLY A 97 -16.07 -19.38 8.11
C GLY A 97 -14.94 -20.38 7.82
N ASP A 98 -14.82 -20.87 6.59
CA ASP A 98 -13.82 -21.86 6.18
C ASP A 98 -12.48 -21.21 5.81
N ALA A 99 -11.53 -21.29 6.75
CA ALA A 99 -10.20 -20.71 6.60
C ALA A 99 -9.36 -21.40 5.51
N ASP A 100 -9.58 -22.69 5.25
CA ASP A 100 -8.86 -23.41 4.19
C ASP A 100 -9.42 -23.01 2.82
N GLN A 101 -10.73 -22.81 2.70
CA GLN A 101 -11.35 -22.29 1.50
C GLN A 101 -10.87 -20.86 1.20
N GLU A 102 -10.86 -19.98 2.21
CA GLU A 102 -10.31 -18.62 2.08
C GLU A 102 -8.85 -18.67 1.64
N TYR A 103 -8.02 -19.49 2.30
CA TYR A 103 -6.60 -19.63 1.97
C TYR A 103 -6.39 -20.07 0.52
N ASN A 104 -7.10 -21.12 0.08
CA ASN A 104 -6.98 -21.63 -1.28
C ASN A 104 -7.42 -20.59 -2.32
N PHE A 105 -8.49 -19.85 -2.02
CA PHE A 105 -8.94 -18.76 -2.87
C PHE A 105 -7.89 -17.65 -2.95
N LEU A 106 -7.43 -17.13 -1.81
CA LEU A 106 -6.40 -16.08 -1.76
C LEU A 106 -5.12 -16.53 -2.47
N PHE A 107 -4.66 -17.76 -2.24
CA PHE A 107 -3.49 -18.32 -2.93
C PHE A 107 -3.69 -18.36 -4.45
N SER A 108 -4.87 -18.73 -4.94
CA SER A 108 -5.18 -18.70 -6.38
C SER A 108 -5.15 -17.27 -6.94
N GLN A 109 -5.70 -16.30 -6.21
CA GLN A 109 -5.66 -14.88 -6.58
C GLN A 109 -4.21 -14.36 -6.64
N MET A 110 -3.34 -14.78 -5.73
CA MET A 110 -1.92 -14.41 -5.77
C MET A 110 -1.20 -14.98 -6.99
N ASN A 111 -1.46 -16.24 -7.34
CA ASN A 111 -0.90 -16.86 -8.55
C ASN A 111 -1.40 -16.18 -9.83
N GLU A 112 -2.65 -15.71 -9.85
CA GLU A 112 -3.19 -14.92 -10.97
C GLU A 112 -2.55 -13.53 -11.03
N ALA A 113 -2.35 -12.87 -9.89
CA ALA A 113 -1.68 -11.58 -9.81
C ALA A 113 -0.23 -11.66 -10.29
N GLU A 114 0.49 -12.72 -9.92
CA GLU A 114 1.83 -13.01 -10.41
C GLU A 114 1.86 -13.10 -11.95
N LYS A 115 0.90 -13.80 -12.56
CA LYS A 115 0.79 -13.87 -14.03
C LYS A 115 0.55 -12.50 -14.64
N VAL A 116 -0.36 -11.71 -14.07
CA VAL A 116 -0.66 -10.34 -14.54
C VAL A 116 0.59 -9.46 -14.51
N VAL A 117 1.34 -9.47 -13.39
CA VAL A 117 2.56 -8.67 -13.25
C VAL A 117 3.66 -9.19 -14.18
N SER A 118 3.81 -10.51 -14.31
CA SER A 118 4.79 -11.13 -15.22
C SER A 118 4.54 -10.79 -16.68
N ASP A 119 3.27 -10.84 -17.11
CA ASP A 119 2.87 -10.47 -18.46
C ASP A 119 3.07 -8.99 -18.72
N TRP A 120 2.76 -8.14 -17.74
CA TRP A 120 3.02 -6.71 -17.82
C TRP A 120 4.52 -6.42 -17.93
N LEU A 121 5.36 -7.02 -17.08
CA LEU A 121 6.82 -6.88 -17.11
C LEU A 121 7.42 -7.33 -18.44
N ARG A 122 6.89 -8.42 -19.03
CA ARG A 122 7.32 -8.90 -20.35
C ARG A 122 7.07 -7.84 -21.42
N LYS A 123 5.88 -7.24 -21.44
CA LYS A 123 5.54 -6.16 -22.39
C LYS A 123 6.35 -4.90 -22.11
N PHE A 124 6.51 -4.53 -20.84
CA PHE A 124 7.29 -3.36 -20.44
C PHE A 124 8.76 -3.49 -20.88
N LYS A 125 9.34 -4.70 -20.83
CA LYS A 125 10.67 -5.00 -21.35
C LYS A 125 10.84 -4.71 -22.84
N GLU A 126 9.79 -4.93 -23.63
CA GLU A 126 9.80 -4.67 -25.06
C GLU A 126 9.84 -3.16 -25.36
N ILE A 127 9.23 -2.36 -24.49
CA ILE A 127 9.19 -0.89 -24.58
C ILE A 127 10.48 -0.27 -24.02
N GLU A 128 10.90 -0.68 -22.83
CA GLU A 128 12.03 -0.12 -22.07
C GLU A 128 13.12 -1.17 -21.77
N PRO A 129 13.79 -1.72 -22.81
CA PRO A 129 14.74 -2.82 -22.63
C PRO A 129 15.98 -2.45 -21.80
N SER A 130 16.30 -1.16 -21.70
CA SER A 130 17.45 -0.67 -20.91
C SER A 130 17.22 -0.75 -19.41
N ILE A 131 15.97 -0.56 -18.98
CA ILE A 131 15.52 -0.59 -17.58
C ILE A 131 15.41 -2.05 -17.12
N VAL A 132 14.80 -2.90 -17.95
CA VAL A 132 14.47 -4.28 -17.58
C VAL A 132 15.65 -5.25 -17.64
N LYS A 133 16.78 -4.89 -18.25
CA LYS A 133 18.02 -5.71 -18.20
C LYS A 133 18.51 -6.02 -16.79
N LYS A 134 18.05 -5.28 -15.78
CA LYS A 134 18.43 -5.47 -14.38
C LYS A 134 17.37 -6.22 -13.56
N LEU A 135 16.14 -6.42 -14.07
CA LEU A 135 15.05 -7.04 -13.31
C LEU A 135 15.22 -8.56 -13.23
N THR A 136 15.56 -9.05 -12.04
CA THR A 136 15.27 -10.43 -11.61
C THR A 136 13.98 -10.38 -10.81
N THR A 137 12.89 -10.91 -11.37
CA THR A 137 11.60 -10.89 -10.68
C THR A 137 11.48 -12.12 -9.79
N THR A 138 11.64 -11.94 -8.48
CA THR A 138 11.26 -12.97 -7.51
C THR A 138 9.90 -12.62 -6.92
N PHE A 139 8.88 -13.42 -7.23
CA PHE A 139 7.61 -13.35 -6.55
C PHE A 139 7.68 -14.14 -5.25
N ARG A 140 7.37 -13.49 -4.14
CA ARG A 140 7.30 -14.13 -2.82
C ARG A 140 5.89 -14.01 -2.30
N PHE A 141 5.31 -15.14 -1.94
CA PHE A 141 4.06 -15.21 -1.20
C PHE A 141 4.36 -15.24 0.29
N ALA A 142 3.70 -14.36 1.03
CA ALA A 142 3.76 -14.34 2.47
C ALA A 142 2.42 -14.79 3.04
N LYS A 143 2.35 -16.04 3.51
CA LYS A 143 1.27 -16.47 4.37
C LYS A 143 1.55 -15.92 5.75
N ALA A 144 0.85 -14.87 6.16
CA ALA A 144 0.76 -14.58 7.58
C ALA A 144 -0.51 -15.25 8.13
N ASP A 145 -0.31 -16.14 9.11
CA ASP A 145 -1.38 -16.86 9.80
C ASP A 145 -1.94 -15.95 10.90
N PHE A 146 -3.14 -15.39 10.67
CA PHE A 146 -3.81 -14.45 11.59
C PHE A 146 -4.85 -15.11 12.49
N ASN A 147 -4.82 -16.43 12.71
CA ASN A 147 -5.64 -17.04 13.77
C ASN A 147 -5.41 -16.43 15.17
N SER A 148 -4.37 -15.60 15.34
CA SER A 148 -4.04 -14.85 16.55
C SER A 148 -4.59 -13.41 16.60
N TYR A 149 -5.28 -12.92 15.56
CA TYR A 149 -5.79 -11.54 15.52
C TYR A 149 -7.31 -11.50 15.51
N PRO A 150 -7.93 -10.51 16.17
CA PRO A 150 -9.36 -10.29 16.04
C PRO A 150 -9.69 -9.96 14.59
N ALA A 151 -10.67 -10.69 14.05
CA ALA A 151 -11.23 -10.56 12.70
C ALA A 151 -11.56 -9.10 12.34
N ALA A 152 -12.21 -8.39 13.27
CA ALA A 152 -12.41 -6.96 13.17
C ALA A 152 -11.32 -6.20 13.95
N HIS A 153 -10.74 -5.19 13.32
CA HIS A 153 -9.89 -4.23 14.02
C HIS A 153 -10.32 -2.81 13.71
N THR A 154 -10.08 -1.95 14.68
CA THR A 154 -10.27 -0.52 14.52
C THR A 154 -8.91 0.16 14.45
N CYS A 155 -8.73 0.96 13.42
CA CYS A 155 -7.56 1.82 13.27
C CYS A 155 -7.99 3.22 13.68
N LYS A 156 -7.19 3.91 14.50
CA LYS A 156 -7.48 5.31 14.83
C LYS A 156 -7.33 6.19 13.59
N ALA A 157 -6.27 5.95 12.82
CA ALA A 157 -5.91 6.75 11.66
C ALA A 157 -5.75 5.95 10.38
N LEU A 158 -5.82 6.65 9.25
CA LEU A 158 -5.22 6.22 7.99
C LEU A 158 -4.08 7.17 7.63
N VAL A 159 -2.88 6.62 7.47
CA VAL A 159 -1.71 7.38 7.01
C VAL A 159 -1.60 7.24 5.51
N PHE A 160 -1.76 8.35 4.80
CA PHE A 160 -1.57 8.41 3.35
C PHE A 160 -0.22 9.04 3.00
N SER A 161 0.64 8.27 2.34
CA SER A 161 2.02 8.68 2.02
C SER A 161 2.41 8.31 0.59
N CYS A 162 3.52 8.88 0.10
CA CYS A 162 4.19 8.36 -1.07
C CYS A 162 4.73 6.93 -0.81
N SER A 163 4.66 6.08 -1.83
CA SER A 163 5.19 4.70 -1.84
C SER A 163 6.72 4.61 -1.70
N GLU A 164 7.43 5.71 -1.92
CA GLU A 164 8.89 5.75 -1.85
C GLU A 164 9.39 5.32 -0.46
N THR A 165 10.36 4.39 -0.44
CA THR A 165 10.96 3.80 0.78
C THR A 165 11.11 4.80 1.94
N GLY A 166 11.78 5.93 1.69
CA GLY A 166 12.08 6.91 2.73
C GLY A 166 10.86 7.69 3.21
N ALA A 167 9.85 7.87 2.34
CA ALA A 167 8.66 8.65 2.66
C ALA A 167 7.73 7.88 3.60
N TRP A 168 7.31 6.66 3.23
CA TRP A 168 6.36 5.90 4.05
C TRP A 168 6.96 5.48 5.40
N GLN A 169 8.27 5.18 5.46
CA GLN A 169 8.94 4.83 6.72
C GLN A 169 9.00 6.02 7.67
N ALA A 170 9.32 7.20 7.16
CA ALA A 170 9.35 8.43 7.93
C ALA A 170 7.94 8.84 8.37
N ALA A 171 6.93 8.66 7.50
CA ALA A 171 5.52 8.85 7.82
C ALA A 171 5.10 8.00 9.02
N CYS A 172 5.27 6.68 8.94
CA CYS A 172 4.93 5.74 10.03
C CYS A 172 5.69 6.07 11.32
N THR A 173 6.97 6.42 11.22
CA THR A 173 7.79 6.80 12.39
C THR A 173 7.27 8.07 13.05
N ALA A 174 6.93 9.09 12.26
CA ALA A 174 6.43 10.36 12.76
C ALA A 174 5.03 10.23 13.40
N VAL A 175 4.14 9.45 12.78
CA VAL A 175 2.79 9.17 13.30
C VAL A 175 2.86 8.39 14.63
N LYS A 176 3.72 7.37 14.74
CA LYS A 176 3.97 6.67 16.02
C LYS A 176 4.53 7.60 17.10
N ARG A 177 5.46 8.49 16.75
CA ARG A 177 6.02 9.51 17.66
C ARG A 177 4.98 10.53 18.12
N ALA A 178 3.98 10.82 17.30
CA ALA A 178 2.84 11.65 17.66
C ALA A 178 1.84 10.93 18.59
N GLY A 179 2.09 9.66 18.92
CA GLY A 179 1.29 8.88 19.87
C GLY A 179 0.15 8.07 19.24
N VAL A 180 0.03 8.03 17.90
CA VAL A 180 -0.95 7.20 17.20
C VAL A 180 -0.46 5.75 17.18
N GLN A 181 -1.15 4.87 17.92
CA GLN A 181 -0.73 3.48 18.10
C GLN A 181 -1.35 2.51 17.08
N SER A 182 -2.54 2.79 16.57
CA SER A 182 -3.21 1.99 15.54
C SER A 182 -3.54 2.85 14.33
N PHE A 183 -3.04 2.47 13.16
CA PHE A 183 -3.32 3.17 11.92
C PHE A 183 -3.15 2.24 10.74
N ASP A 184 -3.89 2.47 9.67
CA ASP A 184 -3.62 1.87 8.37
C ASP A 184 -2.59 2.69 7.59
N VAL A 185 -1.98 2.07 6.59
CA VAL A 185 -1.09 2.76 5.66
C VAL A 185 -1.62 2.57 4.24
N LEU A 186 -1.88 3.68 3.56
CA LEU A 186 -2.19 3.74 2.13
C LEU A 186 -1.05 4.46 1.43
N THR A 187 -0.51 3.85 0.38
CA THR A 187 0.59 4.46 -0.38
C THR A 187 0.34 4.42 -1.88
N THR A 188 0.75 5.51 -2.53
CA THR A 188 0.81 5.60 -3.99
C THR A 188 2.01 6.44 -4.40
N TYR A 189 2.59 6.17 -5.56
CA TYR A 189 3.70 6.92 -6.09
C TYR A 189 3.27 8.36 -6.40
N GLY A 190 3.97 9.34 -5.81
CA GLY A 190 3.61 10.75 -5.87
C GLY A 190 2.68 11.22 -4.74
N GLY A 191 2.18 10.31 -3.89
CA GLY A 191 1.40 10.65 -2.69
C GLY A 191 0.25 11.62 -2.97
N ALA A 192 0.19 12.71 -2.20
CA ALA A 192 -0.85 13.74 -2.30
C ALA A 192 -0.96 14.38 -3.68
N ARG A 193 0.11 14.41 -4.48
CA ARG A 193 0.06 14.92 -5.85
C ARG A 193 -0.97 14.18 -6.70
N ARG A 194 -1.18 12.87 -6.48
CA ARG A 194 -2.16 12.07 -7.24
C ARG A 194 -3.61 12.41 -6.91
N ILE A 195 -3.87 13.05 -5.77
CA ILE A 195 -5.20 13.55 -5.42
C ILE A 195 -5.49 14.87 -6.14
N VAL A 196 -4.47 15.68 -6.45
CA VAL A 196 -4.67 17.04 -6.98
C VAL A 196 -4.44 17.17 -8.48
N THR A 197 -3.89 16.13 -9.12
CA THR A 197 -3.57 16.11 -10.55
C THR A 197 -4.84 15.86 -11.38
N GLU A 198 -5.29 16.86 -12.14
CA GLU A 198 -6.61 16.84 -12.81
C GLU A 198 -6.73 15.83 -13.96
N ASP A 199 -5.68 15.68 -14.77
CA ASP A 199 -5.62 14.75 -15.91
C ASP A 199 -5.49 13.27 -15.48
N GLN A 200 -5.44 13.03 -14.17
CA GLN A 200 -5.30 11.72 -13.55
C GLN A 200 -6.45 11.43 -12.57
N SER A 201 -7.66 11.85 -12.92
CA SER A 201 -8.84 11.69 -12.05
C SER A 201 -9.08 10.25 -11.60
N CYS A 202 -8.73 9.24 -12.41
CA CYS A 202 -8.84 7.84 -12.02
C CYS A 202 -7.94 7.46 -10.83
N PHE A 203 -6.75 8.07 -10.72
CA PHE A 203 -5.84 7.87 -9.59
C PHE A 203 -6.39 8.52 -8.32
N ARG A 204 -6.93 9.74 -8.45
CA ARG A 204 -7.65 10.40 -7.36
C ARG A 204 -8.82 9.56 -6.88
N ASP A 205 -9.66 9.09 -7.79
CA ASP A 205 -10.86 8.32 -7.46
C ASP A 205 -10.50 6.98 -6.80
N HIS A 206 -9.47 6.28 -7.29
CA HIS A 206 -8.94 5.09 -6.63
C HIS A 206 -8.43 5.38 -5.21
N THR A 207 -7.69 6.47 -5.04
CA THR A 207 -7.12 6.88 -3.74
C THR A 207 -8.23 7.21 -2.74
N LEU A 208 -9.19 8.08 -3.11
CA LEU A 208 -10.31 8.46 -2.26
C LEU A 208 -11.19 7.25 -1.93
N ARG A 209 -11.42 6.35 -2.89
CA ARG A 209 -12.13 5.10 -2.62
C ARG A 209 -11.37 4.19 -1.65
N SER A 210 -10.04 4.15 -1.73
CA SER A 210 -9.23 3.37 -0.80
C SER A 210 -9.33 3.92 0.64
N MET A 211 -9.40 5.25 0.78
CA MET A 211 -9.69 5.90 2.07
C MET A 211 -11.09 5.53 2.58
N GLU A 212 -12.10 5.53 1.71
CA GLU A 212 -13.47 5.13 2.05
C GLU A 212 -13.58 3.66 2.51
N ILE A 213 -12.82 2.76 1.87
CA ILE A 213 -12.75 1.35 2.29
C ILE A 213 -12.14 1.25 3.69
N SER A 214 -11.05 1.97 3.96
CA SER A 214 -10.41 2.01 5.29
C SER A 214 -11.39 2.55 6.35
N ARG A 215 -12.12 3.62 6.04
CA ARG A 215 -13.18 4.20 6.88
C ARG A 215 -14.29 3.20 7.19
N THR A 216 -14.75 2.48 6.17
CA THR A 216 -15.87 1.54 6.32
C THR A 216 -15.46 0.29 7.08
N LEU A 217 -14.29 -0.26 6.78
CA LEU A 217 -13.85 -1.55 7.31
C LEU A 217 -13.14 -1.42 8.66
N HIS A 218 -12.30 -0.39 8.84
CA HIS A 218 -11.44 -0.24 10.02
C HIS A 218 -11.86 0.96 10.90
N HIS A 219 -12.96 1.63 10.57
CA HIS A 219 -13.56 2.69 11.38
C HIS A 219 -12.59 3.80 11.78
N ILE A 220 -11.74 4.24 10.84
CA ILE A 220 -10.81 5.34 11.07
C ILE A 220 -11.53 6.63 11.45
N GLU A 221 -10.90 7.42 12.32
CA GLU A 221 -11.40 8.71 12.80
C GLU A 221 -10.59 9.89 12.23
N GLU A 222 -9.36 9.61 11.79
CA GLU A 222 -8.46 10.61 11.22
C GLU A 222 -7.76 10.10 9.93
N ILE A 223 -7.56 11.00 8.97
CA ILE A 223 -6.71 10.79 7.79
C ILE A 223 -5.51 11.72 7.92
N ILE A 224 -4.31 11.15 7.93
CA ILE A 224 -3.04 11.88 8.01
C ILE A 224 -2.40 11.87 6.63
N LEU A 225 -2.42 13.01 5.93
CA LEU A 225 -1.77 13.20 4.64
C LEU A 225 -0.31 13.59 4.85
N VAL A 226 0.61 12.82 4.27
CA VAL A 226 2.05 13.03 4.44
C VAL A 226 2.69 13.57 3.18
N GLY A 227 3.19 14.81 3.27
CA GLY A 227 4.08 15.41 2.28
C GLY A 227 5.54 15.15 2.63
N HIS A 228 6.40 14.93 1.65
CA HIS A 228 7.85 14.82 1.86
C HIS A 228 8.62 15.71 0.89
N ALA A 229 9.68 16.37 1.37
CA ALA A 229 10.46 17.33 0.56
C ALA A 229 11.56 16.69 -0.30
N LYS A 230 11.92 15.44 -0.03
CA LYS A 230 13.02 14.73 -0.69
C LYS A 230 12.55 13.41 -1.25
N GLY A 231 12.95 13.10 -2.48
CA GLY A 231 12.68 11.81 -3.07
C GLY A 231 12.72 11.85 -4.60
N ARG A 232 12.23 10.77 -5.22
CA ARG A 232 12.03 10.66 -6.67
C ARG A 232 10.70 11.24 -7.13
N CYS A 233 9.83 11.58 -6.18
CA CYS A 233 8.53 12.15 -6.44
C CYS A 233 8.61 13.68 -6.57
N ASP A 234 7.82 14.22 -7.49
CA ASP A 234 7.73 15.65 -7.81
C ASP A 234 6.62 16.37 -7.01
N MET A 235 6.16 15.78 -5.91
CA MET A 235 5.14 16.38 -5.04
C MET A 235 5.66 17.67 -4.41
N GLU A 236 4.90 18.74 -4.57
CA GLU A 236 5.16 20.00 -3.89
C GLU A 236 4.50 20.03 -2.52
N ARG A 237 5.04 20.87 -1.64
CA ARG A 237 4.35 21.19 -0.38
C ARG A 237 2.94 21.74 -0.63
N SER A 238 2.71 22.42 -1.74
CA SER A 238 1.37 22.95 -2.08
C SER A 238 0.36 21.83 -2.38
N ASP A 239 0.82 20.68 -2.88
CA ASP A 239 -0.04 19.56 -3.26
C ASP A 239 -0.69 18.90 -2.04
N VAL A 240 0.05 18.72 -0.93
CA VAL A 240 -0.53 18.09 0.27
C VAL A 240 -1.64 18.93 0.90
N PHE A 241 -1.53 20.26 0.87
CA PHE A 241 -2.58 21.14 1.38
C PHE A 241 -3.80 21.20 0.45
N LYS A 242 -3.59 21.15 -0.87
CA LYS A 242 -4.70 21.04 -1.84
C LYS A 242 -5.41 19.69 -1.69
N ALA A 243 -4.66 18.61 -1.52
CA ALA A 243 -5.19 17.28 -1.29
C ALA A 243 -6.01 17.23 0.01
N ALA A 244 -5.54 17.88 1.08
CA ALA A 244 -6.27 17.99 2.34
C ALA A 244 -7.68 18.55 2.14
N ARG A 245 -7.81 19.64 1.37
CA ARG A 245 -9.13 20.23 1.08
C ARG A 245 -10.05 19.26 0.34
N ILE A 246 -9.54 18.56 -0.67
CA ILE A 246 -10.32 17.55 -1.42
C ILE A 246 -10.77 16.41 -0.50
N VAL A 247 -9.89 15.97 0.42
CA VAL A 247 -10.20 14.92 1.38
C VAL A 247 -11.21 15.40 2.42
N GLU A 248 -11.09 16.62 2.94
CA GLU A 248 -12.06 17.24 3.87
C GLU A 248 -13.44 17.40 3.22
N GLU A 249 -13.49 17.82 1.96
CA GLU A 249 -14.74 17.90 1.18
C GLU A 249 -15.36 16.53 0.97
N ARG A 250 -14.54 15.50 0.79
CA ARG A 250 -15.00 14.12 0.56
C ARG A 250 -15.46 13.42 1.84
N PHE A 251 -14.80 13.70 2.96
CA PHE A 251 -15.00 13.06 4.27
C PHE A 251 -15.20 14.12 5.37
N PRO A 252 -16.29 14.90 5.35
CA PRO A 252 -16.50 16.01 6.28
C PRO A 252 -16.59 15.58 7.76
N GLU A 253 -16.82 14.30 8.02
CA GLU A 253 -16.88 13.69 9.35
C GLU A 253 -15.54 13.19 9.88
N ILE A 254 -14.51 13.11 9.02
CA ILE A 254 -13.19 12.59 9.37
C ILE A 254 -12.22 13.75 9.59
N ARG A 255 -11.44 13.68 10.68
CA ARG A 255 -10.39 14.68 10.92
C ARG A 255 -9.28 14.52 9.89
N VAL A 256 -8.94 15.58 9.16
CA VAL A 256 -7.82 15.58 8.23
C VAL A 256 -6.63 16.32 8.83
N GLU A 257 -5.48 15.67 8.86
CA GLU A 257 -4.22 16.22 9.35
C GLU A 257 -3.18 16.22 8.25
N VAL A 258 -2.33 17.24 8.22
CA VAL A 258 -1.22 17.35 7.27
C VAL A 258 0.11 17.28 8.01
N LEU A 259 0.94 16.32 7.60
CA LEU A 259 2.28 16.14 8.12
C LEU A 259 3.29 16.36 6.98
N VAL A 260 4.26 17.25 7.17
CA VAL A 260 5.32 17.50 6.20
C VAL A 260 6.66 17.08 6.80
N ILE A 261 7.35 16.16 6.13
CA ILE A 261 8.62 15.53 6.56
C ILE A 261 9.80 15.79 5.62
#